data_AF-I7MFP6-F1
#
_entry.id   AF-I7MFP6-F1
#
_cell.length_a   1.000
_cell.length_b   1.000
_cell.length_c   1.000
_cell.angle_alpha   90.00
_cell.angle_beta   90.00
_cell.angle_gamma   90.00
#
_symmetry.space_group_name_H-M   'P 1'
#
loop_
_entity.id
_entity.type
_entity.pdbx_description
1 polymer ?
#
loop_
_entity_poly.entity_id
_entity_poly.type
_entity_poly.pdbx_seq_one_letter_code
_entity_poly.pdbx_strand_id
1 'polypeptide(L)'
;MADKSSQVKTRDKSPVAEMITWSEVIKKEKSKQKIYEHFTINPRKLFLYSDKPCENALVEQKMQHSQTKNPFLDISKTSALLDSLKSPELSQDILSKLTTINQTPGQKYKFPQTANQDIGWFNQHSRSLSPQRSSNQFNYPKKTCNETNYANEYYNMLRVSPFSNKFK
;
A
#
# COMPACT_ATOMS: atom_id res chain seq x y z
N MET A 1 -39.15 40.90 -48.99
CA MET A 1 -38.96 39.45 -49.25
C MET A 1 -38.45 38.83 -47.96
N ALA A 2 -39.10 37.77 -47.48
CA ALA A 2 -39.13 37.34 -46.09
C ALA A 2 -37.80 36.85 -45.50
N ASP A 3 -37.52 37.29 -44.26
CA ASP A 3 -36.43 36.81 -43.39
C ASP A 3 -36.63 35.35 -43.00
N LYS A 4 -35.63 34.51 -43.32
CA LYS A 4 -35.56 33.13 -42.81
C LYS A 4 -35.07 33.19 -41.36
N SER A 5 -36.00 33.21 -40.41
CA SER A 5 -35.69 33.07 -38.99
C SER A 5 -34.94 31.76 -38.74
N SER A 6 -33.65 31.84 -38.40
CA SER A 6 -32.80 30.72 -38.04
C SER A 6 -33.28 30.10 -36.72
N GLN A 7 -33.99 28.97 -36.80
CA GLN A 7 -34.39 28.23 -35.61
C GLN A 7 -33.16 27.72 -34.87
N VAL A 8 -32.98 28.18 -33.63
CA VAL A 8 -31.95 27.67 -32.71
C VAL A 8 -32.33 26.24 -32.34
N LYS A 9 -31.59 25.26 -32.86
CA LYS A 9 -31.79 23.85 -32.51
C LYS A 9 -31.39 23.64 -31.05
N THR A 10 -32.37 23.65 -30.15
CA THR A 10 -32.17 23.27 -28.75
C THR A 10 -31.96 21.75 -28.67
N ARG A 11 -30.91 21.33 -27.97
CA ARG A 11 -30.65 19.89 -27.76
C ARG A 11 -31.78 19.29 -26.94
N ASP A 12 -32.24 18.11 -27.35
CA ASP A 12 -33.17 17.31 -26.55
C ASP A 12 -32.48 16.87 -25.25
N LYS A 13 -33.14 17.09 -24.12
CA LYS A 13 -32.64 16.82 -22.76
C LYS A 13 -33.37 15.63 -22.13
N SER A 14 -34.06 14.83 -22.96
CA SER A 14 -34.67 13.59 -22.50
C SER A 14 -33.60 12.64 -21.93
N PRO A 15 -33.89 11.86 -20.88
CA PRO A 15 -32.93 10.90 -20.32
C PRO A 15 -32.40 9.90 -21.36
N VAL A 16 -33.21 9.59 -22.37
CA VAL A 16 -32.82 8.70 -23.49
C VAL A 16 -31.79 9.39 -24.39
N ALA A 17 -31.99 10.67 -24.74
CA ALA A 17 -31.02 11.44 -25.53
C ALA A 17 -29.69 11.63 -24.78
N GLU A 18 -29.74 11.82 -23.46
CA GLU A 18 -28.55 11.86 -22.62
C GLU A 18 -27.80 10.52 -22.64
N MET A 19 -28.50 9.40 -22.49
CA MET A 19 -27.89 8.07 -22.53
C MET A 19 -27.20 7.79 -23.88
N ILE A 20 -27.82 8.20 -24.99
CA ILE A 20 -27.22 8.08 -26.33
C ILE A 20 -25.92 8.89 -26.40
N THR A 21 -25.93 10.13 -25.90
CA THR A 21 -24.75 11.01 -25.85
C THR A 21 -23.63 10.37 -25.04
N TRP A 22 -23.94 9.82 -23.86
CA TRP A 22 -22.96 9.13 -23.02
C TRP A 22 -22.40 7.88 -23.69
N SER A 23 -23.24 7.08 -24.34
CA SER A 23 -22.80 5.90 -25.08
C SER A 23 -21.82 6.25 -26.21
N GLU A 24 -22.06 7.37 -26.90
CA GLU A 24 -21.20 7.87 -27.96
C GLU A 24 -19.84 8.36 -27.42
N VAL A 25 -19.87 9.07 -26.29
CA VAL A 25 -18.65 9.52 -25.59
C VAL A 25 -17.79 8.34 -25.16
N ILE A 26 -18.38 7.33 -24.52
CA ILE A 26 -17.66 6.11 -24.09
C ILE A 26 -17.06 5.38 -25.30
N LYS A 27 -17.80 5.30 -26.42
CA LYS A 27 -17.29 4.67 -27.65
C LYS A 27 -16.09 5.44 -28.23
N LYS A 28 -16.17 6.78 -28.24
CA LYS A 28 -15.07 7.65 -28.71
C LYS A 28 -13.84 7.57 -27.80
N GLU A 29 -14.04 7.46 -26.50
CA GLU A 29 -12.97 7.30 -25.51
C GLU A 29 -12.25 5.96 -25.70
N LYS A 30 -13.00 4.85 -25.74
CA LYS A 30 -12.45 3.50 -25.97
C LYS A 30 -11.66 3.39 -27.27
N SER A 31 -12.14 4.03 -28.35
CA SER A 31 -11.43 4.03 -29.64
C SER A 31 -10.08 4.76 -29.60
N LYS A 32 -9.90 5.72 -28.69
CA LYS A 32 -8.66 6.53 -28.58
C LYS A 32 -7.73 6.04 -27.49
N GLN A 33 -8.21 5.19 -26.59
CA GLN A 33 -7.41 4.59 -25.53
C GLN A 33 -6.43 3.58 -26.14
N LYS A 34 -5.22 4.05 -26.44
CA LYS A 34 -4.10 3.18 -26.87
C LYS A 34 -3.56 2.47 -25.64
N ILE A 35 -4.04 1.25 -25.40
CA ILE A 35 -3.42 0.34 -24.44
C ILE A 35 -2.24 -0.29 -25.16
N TYR A 36 -1.02 0.02 -24.73
CA TYR A 36 0.17 -0.65 -25.24
C TYR A 36 0.22 -2.05 -24.62
N GLU A 37 -0.30 -3.05 -25.34
CA GLU A 37 -0.33 -4.45 -24.89
C GLU A 37 1.04 -5.14 -24.97
N HIS A 38 1.96 -4.57 -25.76
CA HIS A 38 3.31 -5.09 -25.95
C HIS A 38 4.34 -4.17 -25.30
N PHE A 39 4.71 -4.49 -24.07
CA PHE A 39 5.82 -3.84 -23.39
C PHE A 39 7.14 -4.38 -23.95
N THR A 40 7.86 -3.60 -24.75
CA THR A 40 9.25 -3.92 -25.13
C THR A 40 10.21 -3.40 -24.06
N ILE A 41 10.02 -3.85 -22.82
CA ILE A 41 10.96 -3.55 -21.75
C ILE A 41 12.17 -4.45 -21.97
N ASN A 42 13.30 -3.86 -22.37
CA ASN A 42 14.55 -4.60 -22.48
C ASN A 42 15.07 -4.90 -21.07
N PRO A 43 15.12 -6.18 -20.63
CA PRO A 43 15.54 -6.52 -19.28
C PRO A 43 16.99 -6.13 -18.99
N ARG A 44 17.83 -5.96 -20.03
CA ARG A 44 19.22 -5.49 -19.87
C ARG A 44 19.36 -3.99 -19.64
N LYS A 45 18.29 -3.21 -19.89
CA LYS A 45 18.24 -1.76 -19.65
C LYS A 45 17.44 -1.41 -18.40
N LEU A 46 17.01 -2.40 -17.62
CA LEU A 46 16.37 -2.18 -16.34
C LEU A 46 17.43 -1.82 -15.31
N PHE A 47 17.47 -0.55 -14.90
CA PHE A 47 18.18 -0.16 -13.69
C PHE A 47 17.33 -0.60 -12.49
N LEU A 48 17.76 -1.67 -11.83
CA LEU A 48 17.24 -2.01 -10.51
C LEU A 48 17.78 -0.96 -9.54
N TYR A 49 16.93 0.01 -9.19
CA TYR A 49 17.17 0.84 -8.02
C TYR A 49 17.10 -0.06 -6.80
N SER A 50 18.05 0.09 -5.88
CA SER A 50 17.94 -0.54 -4.56
C SER A 50 16.63 -0.10 -3.91
N ASP A 51 15.94 -1.02 -3.26
CA ASP A 51 14.75 -0.70 -2.50
C ASP A 51 15.03 0.43 -1.50
N LYS A 52 13.97 1.12 -1.09
CA LYS A 52 14.10 2.16 -0.06
C LYS A 52 14.80 1.52 1.15
N PRO A 53 15.73 2.21 1.83
CA PRO A 53 16.53 1.63 2.91
C PRO A 53 15.69 1.08 4.09
N CYS A 54 14.41 1.41 4.13
CA CYS A 54 13.43 0.92 5.11
C CYS A 54 12.77 -0.42 4.75
N GLU A 55 12.99 -0.96 3.54
CA GLU A 55 12.23 -2.08 2.96
C GLU A 55 13.10 -3.33 2.78
N ASN A 56 14.08 -3.54 3.68
CA ASN A 56 14.91 -4.73 3.65
C ASN A 56 14.15 -5.93 4.25
N ALA A 57 13.57 -6.78 3.40
CA ALA A 57 12.90 -8.03 3.82
C ALA A 57 13.78 -8.95 4.71
N LEU A 58 15.11 -8.87 4.55
CA LEU A 58 16.07 -9.57 5.41
C LEU A 58 16.09 -9.04 6.86
N VAL A 59 15.80 -7.75 7.06
CA VAL A 59 15.66 -7.15 8.40
C VAL A 59 14.35 -7.63 9.04
N GLU A 60 13.26 -7.69 8.28
CA GLU A 60 11.97 -8.18 8.76
C GLU A 60 12.02 -9.65 9.19
N GLN A 61 12.67 -10.53 8.40
CA GLN A 61 12.85 -11.94 8.77
C GLN A 61 13.69 -12.13 10.04
N LYS A 62 14.72 -11.30 10.24
CA LYS A 62 15.55 -11.31 11.46
C LYS A 62 14.79 -10.75 12.67
N MET A 63 13.88 -9.79 12.47
CA MET A 63 13.00 -9.26 13.52
C MET A 63 11.90 -10.25 13.93
N GLN A 64 11.43 -11.12 13.04
CA GLN A 64 10.40 -12.12 13.39
C GLN A 64 10.94 -13.28 14.23
N HIS A 65 12.22 -13.63 14.12
CA HIS A 65 12.85 -14.71 14.89
C HIS A 65 13.46 -14.24 16.21
N SER A 66 13.57 -12.93 16.42
CA SER A 66 13.97 -12.35 17.69
C SER A 66 12.72 -11.95 18.47
N GLN A 67 12.35 -12.70 19.50
CA GLN A 67 11.46 -12.19 20.56
C GLN A 67 12.11 -11.06 21.39
N THR A 68 13.24 -10.52 20.93
CA THR A 68 14.01 -9.52 21.65
C THR A 68 13.78 -8.16 21.03
N LYS A 69 13.26 -7.26 21.88
CA LYS A 69 13.47 -5.81 21.72
C LYS A 69 14.98 -5.62 21.47
N ASN A 70 15.32 -4.83 20.46
CA ASN A 70 16.69 -4.60 19.98
C ASN A 70 17.77 -4.77 21.07
N PRO A 71 18.73 -5.71 20.94
CA PRO A 71 19.69 -6.04 22.00
C PRO A 71 20.64 -4.90 22.38
N PHE A 72 20.73 -3.85 21.56
CA PHE A 72 21.49 -2.63 21.84
C PHE A 72 20.72 -1.60 22.69
N LEU A 73 19.43 -1.81 22.95
CA LEU A 73 18.53 -0.86 23.62
C LEU A 73 17.79 -1.51 24.80
N ASP A 74 18.45 -2.41 25.53
CA ASP A 74 17.93 -2.96 26.78
C ASP A 74 18.01 -1.90 27.89
N ILE A 75 16.94 -1.13 28.02
CA ILE A 75 16.79 -0.04 29.00
C ILE A 75 17.02 -0.52 30.45
N SER A 76 16.78 -1.81 30.72
CA SER A 76 17.03 -2.45 32.01
C SER A 76 18.52 -2.49 32.41
N LYS A 77 19.45 -2.41 31.45
CA LYS A 77 20.90 -2.33 31.71
C LYS A 77 21.40 -0.89 31.80
N THR A 78 20.67 0.07 31.25
CA THR A 78 21.10 1.48 31.22
C THR A 78 20.92 2.22 32.54
N SER A 79 19.99 1.79 33.40
CA SER A 79 19.75 2.41 34.70
C SER A 79 20.99 2.40 35.60
N ALA A 80 21.68 1.26 35.68
CA ALA A 80 22.88 1.11 36.51
C ALA A 80 24.09 1.92 36.01
N LEU A 81 24.18 2.21 34.70
CA LEU A 81 25.25 3.02 34.12
C LEU A 81 24.97 4.53 34.28
N LEU A 82 23.69 4.92 34.35
CA LEU A 82 23.26 6.32 34.46
C LEU A 82 23.50 6.91 35.86
N ASP A 83 23.38 6.10 36.92
CA ASP A 83 23.62 6.52 38.31
C ASP A 83 25.08 6.97 38.55
N SER A 84 26.02 6.58 37.67
CA SER A 84 27.43 6.99 37.72
C SER A 84 27.70 8.37 37.09
N LEU A 85 26.76 8.95 36.35
CA LEU A 85 26.93 10.23 35.66
C LEU A 85 26.40 11.37 36.56
N LYS A 86 27.33 12.06 37.23
CA LYS A 86 27.12 13.14 38.24
C LYS A 86 26.33 14.38 37.79
N SER A 87 25.75 14.41 36.59
CA SER A 87 24.96 15.55 36.08
C SER A 87 23.48 15.16 35.94
N PRO A 88 22.60 15.55 36.89
CA PRO A 88 21.21 15.10 36.94
C PRO A 88 20.35 15.60 35.77
N GLU A 89 20.73 16.70 35.12
CA GLU A 89 19.99 17.22 33.97
C GLU A 89 20.27 16.42 32.69
N LEU A 90 21.52 16.02 32.47
CA LEU A 90 21.93 15.24 31.31
C LEU A 90 21.32 13.83 31.35
N SER A 91 21.19 13.24 32.55
CA SER A 91 20.59 11.92 32.73
C SER A 91 19.08 11.93 32.40
N GLN A 92 18.35 12.99 32.77
CA GLN A 92 16.94 13.13 32.43
C GLN A 92 16.70 13.31 30.93
N ASP A 93 17.50 14.15 30.26
CA ASP A 93 17.39 14.33 28.80
C ASP A 93 17.66 13.02 28.04
N ILE A 94 18.68 12.26 28.46
CA ILE A 94 18.99 10.94 27.89
C ILE A 94 17.81 9.96 28.08
N LEU A 95 17.21 9.90 29.28
CA LEU A 95 16.05 9.06 29.54
C LEU A 95 14.84 9.45 28.68
N SER A 96 14.60 10.76 28.51
CA SER A 96 13.52 11.25 27.65
C SER A 96 13.74 10.88 26.16
N LYS A 97 14.99 10.90 25.70
CA LYS A 97 15.36 10.48 24.34
C LYS A 97 15.23 8.97 24.16
N LEU A 98 15.70 8.18 25.13
CA LEU A 98 15.58 6.71 25.10
C LEU A 98 14.13 6.24 25.10
N THR A 99 13.25 6.92 25.83
CA THR A 99 11.81 6.61 25.83
C THR A 99 11.14 7.01 24.51
N THR A 100 11.53 8.13 23.90
CA THR A 100 10.96 8.57 22.61
C THR A 100 11.49 7.82 21.38
N ILE A 101 12.64 7.14 21.47
CA ILE A 101 13.23 6.37 20.36
C ILE A 101 12.31 5.23 19.88
N ASN A 102 11.61 4.56 20.80
CA ASN A 102 10.75 3.42 20.47
C ASN A 102 9.29 3.83 20.16
N GLN A 103 8.97 5.13 20.21
CA GLN A 103 7.61 5.63 19.98
C GLN A 103 7.32 5.80 18.49
N THR A 104 6.07 5.53 18.10
CA THR A 104 5.61 5.84 16.74
C THR A 104 5.48 7.36 16.53
N PRO A 105 5.56 7.87 15.28
CA PRO A 105 5.45 9.30 15.02
C PRO A 105 4.23 9.98 15.66
N GLY A 106 3.06 9.32 15.64
CA GLY A 106 1.84 9.83 16.26
C GLY A 106 1.85 9.86 17.79
N GLN A 107 2.71 9.05 18.43
CA GLN A 107 2.95 9.12 19.88
C GLN A 107 4.00 10.18 20.24
N LYS A 108 4.98 10.39 19.36
CA LYS A 108 6.10 11.31 19.58
C LYS A 108 5.75 12.78 19.33
N TYR A 109 4.94 13.06 18.30
CA TYR A 109 4.58 14.42 17.91
C TYR A 109 3.08 14.64 17.94
N LYS A 110 2.67 15.87 18.23
CA LYS A 110 1.26 16.28 18.19
C LYS A 110 0.69 16.36 16.76
N PHE A 111 1.54 16.71 15.80
CA PHE A 111 1.17 16.93 14.39
C PHE A 111 2.24 16.33 13.47
N PRO A 112 1.87 15.92 12.23
CA PRO A 112 2.83 15.40 11.27
C PRO A 112 3.87 16.47 10.94
N GLN A 113 5.14 16.08 10.96
CA GLN A 113 6.26 16.99 10.69
C GLN A 113 6.63 17.00 9.19
N THR A 114 6.24 15.96 8.45
CA THR A 114 6.55 15.81 7.02
C THR A 114 5.31 15.38 6.24
N ALA A 115 5.30 15.68 4.94
CA ALA A 115 4.21 15.29 4.05
C ALA A 115 3.98 13.76 4.03
N ASN A 116 5.05 12.97 4.15
CA ASN A 116 4.93 11.51 4.20
C ASN A 116 4.26 11.01 5.49
N GLN A 117 4.45 11.72 6.62
CA GLN A 117 3.78 11.39 7.87
C GLN A 117 2.29 11.72 7.81
N ASP A 118 1.92 12.80 7.10
CA ASP A 118 0.53 13.26 6.97
C ASP A 118 -0.38 12.16 6.36
N ILE A 119 0.09 11.48 5.31
CA ILE A 119 -0.62 10.38 4.65
C ILE A 119 -0.97 9.25 5.63
N GLY A 120 -0.05 8.95 6.56
CA GLY A 120 -0.19 7.84 7.51
C GLY A 120 -0.77 8.23 8.87
N TRP A 121 -0.97 9.52 9.13
CA TRP A 121 -1.13 10.06 10.48
C TRP A 121 -2.37 9.52 11.19
N PHE A 122 -3.49 9.43 10.46
CA PHE A 122 -4.79 9.03 11.01
C PHE A 122 -5.11 7.53 10.83
N ASN A 123 -4.15 6.72 10.35
CA ASN A 123 -4.38 5.30 10.04
C ASN A 123 -4.66 4.43 11.28
N GLN A 124 -4.31 4.88 12.49
CA GLN A 124 -4.67 4.17 13.72
C GLN A 124 -6.20 4.12 13.93
N HIS A 125 -6.91 5.15 13.47
CA HIS A 125 -8.36 5.27 13.58
C HIS A 125 -9.10 4.87 12.29
N SER A 126 -8.39 4.67 11.17
CA SER A 126 -9.03 4.27 9.91
C SER A 126 -9.67 2.88 9.97
N ARG A 127 -9.21 2.01 10.89
CA ARG A 127 -9.84 0.70 11.14
C ARG A 127 -11.19 0.79 11.84
N SER A 128 -11.48 1.86 12.59
CA SER A 128 -12.78 2.04 13.26
C SER A 128 -13.81 2.78 12.39
N LEU A 129 -13.36 3.54 11.40
CA LEU A 129 -14.22 4.33 10.51
C LEU A 129 -14.89 3.52 9.39
N SER A 130 -14.43 2.30 9.11
CA SER A 130 -15.13 1.39 8.19
C SER A 130 -15.61 0.13 8.93
N PRO A 131 -16.85 0.12 9.46
CA PRO A 131 -17.48 -1.10 9.96
C PRO A 131 -17.49 -2.21 8.90
N GLN A 132 -17.52 -1.83 7.61
CA GLN A 132 -17.59 -2.76 6.49
C GLN A 132 -16.37 -3.66 6.29
N ARG A 133 -15.16 -3.27 6.72
CA ARG A 133 -13.97 -4.12 6.50
C ARG A 133 -13.86 -5.26 7.52
N SER A 134 -14.36 -5.06 8.74
CA SER A 134 -14.44 -6.11 9.77
C SER A 134 -15.75 -6.91 9.68
N SER A 135 -16.82 -6.31 9.14
CA SER A 135 -18.05 -7.05 8.87
C SER A 135 -17.82 -8.01 7.69
N ASN A 136 -17.93 -9.31 7.94
CA ASN A 136 -17.90 -10.36 6.91
C ASN A 136 -19.09 -10.27 5.92
N GLN A 137 -19.97 -9.28 6.04
CA GLN A 137 -21.14 -9.11 5.17
C GLN A 137 -20.77 -8.72 3.73
N PHE A 138 -19.66 -7.99 3.53
CA PHE A 138 -19.23 -7.54 2.20
C PHE A 138 -17.74 -7.85 1.91
N ASN A 139 -17.09 -8.60 2.80
CA ASN A 139 -15.70 -9.01 2.64
C ASN A 139 -15.65 -10.48 2.20
N TYR A 140 -15.42 -10.70 0.91
CA TYR A 140 -15.30 -12.04 0.32
C TYR A 140 -13.88 -12.22 -0.25
N PRO A 141 -12.86 -12.39 0.62
CA PRO A 141 -11.51 -12.62 0.13
C PRO A 141 -11.47 -13.95 -0.61
N LYS A 142 -10.76 -14.00 -1.75
CA LYS A 142 -10.55 -15.24 -2.49
C LYS A 142 -9.72 -16.18 -1.63
N LYS A 143 -10.33 -17.26 -1.16
CA LYS A 143 -9.64 -18.33 -0.44
C LYS A 143 -9.03 -19.29 -1.46
N THR A 144 -7.90 -19.90 -1.11
CA THR A 144 -7.36 -21.00 -1.91
C THR A 144 -8.29 -22.21 -1.79
N CYS A 145 -8.59 -22.84 -2.92
CA CYS A 145 -9.34 -24.10 -2.96
C CYS A 145 -8.38 -25.30 -3.03
N ASN A 146 -8.91 -26.50 -2.90
CA ASN A 146 -8.13 -27.74 -2.90
C ASN A 146 -7.34 -27.91 -4.20
N GLU A 147 -7.91 -27.53 -5.33
CA GLU A 147 -7.27 -27.58 -6.65
C GLU A 147 -6.10 -26.61 -6.74
N THR A 148 -6.23 -25.42 -6.13
CA THR A 148 -5.16 -24.42 -6.08
C THR A 148 -4.04 -24.88 -5.16
N ASN A 149 -4.37 -25.49 -4.02
CA ASN A 149 -3.39 -26.07 -3.10
C ASN A 149 -2.63 -27.23 -3.76
N TYR A 150 -3.36 -28.15 -4.40
CA TYR A 150 -2.78 -29.24 -5.18
C TYR A 150 -1.83 -28.73 -6.25
N ALA A 151 -2.25 -27.73 -7.03
CA ALA A 151 -1.40 -27.17 -8.09
C ALA A 151 -0.13 -26.52 -7.56
N ASN A 152 -0.23 -25.82 -6.41
CA ASN A 152 0.93 -25.26 -5.74
C ASN A 152 1.89 -26.35 -5.23
N GLU A 153 1.38 -27.39 -4.55
CA GLU A 153 2.18 -28.50 -4.05
C GLU A 153 2.86 -29.26 -5.20
N TYR A 154 2.12 -29.56 -6.27
CA TYR A 154 2.64 -30.21 -7.45
C TYR A 154 3.77 -29.39 -8.09
N TYR A 155 3.58 -28.08 -8.26
CA TYR A 155 4.61 -27.20 -8.78
C TYR A 155 5.82 -27.12 -7.84
N ASN A 156 5.62 -27.10 -6.53
CA ASN A 156 6.71 -27.05 -5.56
C ASN A 156 7.58 -28.32 -5.61
N MET A 157 6.97 -29.50 -5.77
CA MET A 157 7.69 -30.78 -5.86
C MET A 157 8.35 -31.00 -7.20
N LEU A 158 7.64 -30.77 -8.31
CA LEU A 158 8.06 -31.19 -9.65
C LEU A 158 8.61 -30.04 -10.52
N ARG A 159 8.42 -28.79 -10.08
CA ARG A 159 8.75 -27.54 -10.80
C ARG A 159 8.09 -27.44 -12.18
N VAL A 160 6.98 -28.16 -12.35
CA VAL A 160 6.15 -28.17 -13.55
C VAL A 160 4.71 -27.97 -13.10
N SER A 161 3.92 -27.21 -13.86
CA SER A 161 2.49 -27.04 -13.57
C SER A 161 1.74 -28.35 -13.89
N PRO A 162 0.82 -28.82 -13.04
CA PRO A 162 0.03 -30.03 -13.33
C PRO A 162 -0.88 -29.87 -14.55
N PHE A 163 -1.12 -28.63 -15.00
CA PHE A 163 -1.95 -28.33 -16.17
C PHE A 163 -1.13 -28.07 -17.43
N SER A 164 0.18 -28.30 -17.38
CA SER A 164 1.07 -28.12 -18.54
C SER A 164 1.04 -29.36 -19.43
N ASN A 165 0.76 -29.18 -20.72
CA ASN A 165 0.88 -30.23 -21.75
C ASN A 165 2.32 -30.62 -22.08
N LYS A 166 3.30 -29.96 -21.46
CA LYS A 166 4.70 -30.37 -21.54
C LYS A 166 4.89 -31.54 -20.58
N PHE A 167 4.72 -32.75 -21.09
CA PHE A 167 5.21 -33.95 -20.43
C PHE A 167 6.71 -33.79 -20.17
N LYS A 168 7.14 -34.16 -18.96
CA LYS A 168 8.58 -34.30 -18.66
C LYS A 168 9.14 -35.49 -19.42
#